data_AF-A0A836RM48-F1
#
_entry.id   AF-A0A836RM48-F1
#
_cell.length_a   1.000
_cell.length_b   1.000
_cell.length_c   1.000
_cell.angle_alpha   90.00
_cell.angle_beta   90.00
_cell.angle_gamma   90.00
#
_symmetry.space_group_name_H-M   'P 1'
#
loop_
_entity.id
_entity.type
_entity.pdbx_description
1 polymer ?
#
loop_
_entity_poly.entity_id
_entity_poly.type
_entity_poly.pdbx_seq_one_letter_code
_entity_poly.pdbx_strand_id
1 'polypeptide(L)' 'MGRRLIQGNEACALAAIRAGCRFFAGYPITPSSEIAEVLAVELPRVGGAF' A
#
# COMPACT_ATOMS: atom_id res chain seq x y z
N MET A 1 15.86 0.59 9.29
CA MET A 1 14.46 1.04 9.49
C MET A 1 14.09 0.73 10.93
N GLY A 2 13.68 1.74 11.70
CA GLY A 2 13.23 1.56 13.09
C GLY A 2 11.80 0.99 13.18
N ARG A 3 11.36 0.64 14.39
CA ARG A 3 9.96 0.27 14.65
C ARG A 3 9.06 1.49 14.43
N ARG A 4 7.94 1.30 13.72
CA ARG A 4 6.90 2.30 13.50
C ARG A 4 5.58 1.75 14.05
N LEU A 5 4.79 2.60 14.71
CA LEU A 5 3.39 2.30 15.02
C LEU A 5 2.54 2.85 13.87
N ILE A 6 1.97 1.96 13.08
CA ILE A 6 1.17 2.28 11.89
C ILE A 6 -0.09 1.42 11.88
N GLN A 7 -1.09 1.85 11.11
CA GLN A 7 -2.31 1.09 10.93
C GLN A 7 -2.05 -0.18 10.09
N GLY A 8 -2.85 -1.23 10.29
CA GLY A 8 -2.62 -2.55 9.67
C GLY A 8 -2.68 -2.56 8.14
N ASN A 9 -3.64 -1.84 7.55
CA ASN A 9 -3.75 -1.69 6.09
C ASN A 9 -2.54 -0.93 5.53
N GLU A 10 -2.06 0.13 6.20
CA GLU A 10 -0.81 0.81 5.84
C GLU A 10 0.37 -0.17 5.87
N ALA A 11 0.47 -1.00 6.91
CA ALA A 11 1.52 -2.01 7.00
C ALA A 11 1.46 -3.02 5.85
N CYS A 12 0.26 -3.50 5.49
CA CYS A 12 0.05 -4.42 4.36
C CYS A 12 0.44 -3.78 3.02
N ALA A 13 0.02 -2.54 2.75
CA ALA A 13 0.36 -1.81 1.53
C ALA A 13 1.88 -1.62 1.38
N LEU A 14 2.55 -1.14 2.43
CA LEU A 14 3.99 -0.96 2.44
C LEU A 14 4.75 -2.29 2.32
N ALA A 15 4.23 -3.36 2.93
CA ALA A 15 4.80 -4.70 2.81
C ALA A 15 4.68 -5.23 1.37
N ALA A 16 3.55 -5.02 0.70
CA ALA A 16 3.37 -5.41 -0.70
C ALA A 16 4.40 -4.72 -1.62
N ILE A 17 4.59 -3.39 -1.45
CA ILE A 17 5.62 -2.64 -2.20
C ILE A 17 7.01 -3.19 -1.93
N ARG A 18 7.33 -3.46 -0.65
CA ARG A 18 8.61 -4.03 -0.22
C ARG A 18 8.84 -5.43 -0.77
N ALA A 19 7.78 -6.21 -0.97
CA ALA A 19 7.82 -7.53 -1.60
C ALA A 19 7.98 -7.47 -3.14
N GLY A 20 7.98 -6.28 -3.74
CA GLY A 20 8.13 -6.11 -5.18
C GLY A 20 6.82 -5.89 -5.94
N CYS A 21 5.69 -5.69 -5.25
CA CYS A 21 4.44 -5.32 -5.92
C CYS A 21 4.61 -3.97 -6.64
N ARG A 22 4.18 -3.92 -7.91
CA ARG A 22 4.25 -2.72 -8.78
C ARG A 22 2.93 -2.43 -9.49
N PHE A 23 1.87 -3.14 -9.17
CA PHE A 23 0.55 -2.92 -9.74
C PHE A 23 -0.51 -3.18 -8.69
N PHE A 24 -1.49 -2.29 -8.59
CA PHE A 24 -2.66 -2.51 -7.74
C PHE A 24 -3.93 -2.41 -8.59
N ALA A 25 -4.86 -3.33 -8.34
CA ALA A 25 -6.22 -3.25 -8.83
C ALA A 25 -7.13 -3.68 -7.67
N GLY A 26 -8.11 -2.84 -7.35
CA GLY A 26 -8.98 -3.08 -6.22
C GLY A 26 -10.27 -2.28 -6.30
N TYR A 27 -11.22 -2.65 -5.46
CA TYR A 27 -12.49 -1.96 -5.31
C TYR A 27 -12.58 -1.42 -3.87
N PRO A 28 -12.86 -0.12 -3.66
CA PRO A 28 -12.96 0.43 -2.32
C PRO A 28 -14.07 -0.24 -1.51
N ILE A 29 -13.71 -0.82 -0.36
CA ILE A 29 -14.65 -1.45 0.56
C ILE A 29 -14.10 -1.39 2.00
N THR A 30 -14.98 -1.11 2.97
CA THR A 30 -14.62 -1.14 4.37
C THR A 30 -14.39 -2.58 4.86
N PRO A 31 -13.42 -2.84 5.75
CA PRO A 31 -12.51 -1.89 6.42
C PRO A 31 -11.11 -1.83 5.78
N SER A 32 -10.97 -2.00 4.46
CA SER A 32 -9.67 -2.13 3.77
C SER A 32 -9.33 -1.02 2.78
N SER A 33 -10.14 0.04 2.70
CA SER A 33 -9.96 1.14 1.74
C SER A 33 -8.60 1.82 1.85
N GLU A 34 -8.01 1.89 3.05
CA GLU A 34 -6.72 2.54 3.28
C GLU A 34 -5.55 1.81 2.58
N ILE A 35 -5.70 0.53 2.21
CA ILE A 35 -4.70 -0.15 1.37
C ILE A 35 -4.59 0.57 0.02
N ALA A 36 -5.73 0.83 -0.62
CA ALA A 36 -5.78 1.50 -1.90
C ALA A 36 -5.25 2.94 -1.78
N GLU A 37 -5.64 3.66 -0.72
CA GLU A 37 -5.17 5.03 -0.47
C GLU A 37 -3.63 5.11 -0.33
N VAL A 38 -3.03 4.20 0.44
CA VAL A 38 -1.56 4.14 0.59
C VAL A 38 -0.88 3.76 -0.72
N LEU A 39 -1.41 2.77 -1.45
CA LEU A 39 -0.80 2.32 -2.71
C LEU A 39 -0.92 3.38 -3.82
N ALA A 40 -1.99 4.19 -3.84
CA ALA A 40 -2.15 5.30 -4.78
C ALA A 40 -1.01 6.31 -4.68
N VAL A 41 -0.52 6.54 -3.46
CA VAL A 41 0.58 7.48 -3.18
C VAL A 41 1.94 6.82 -3.40
N GLU A 42 2.10 5.58 -2.95
CA GLU A 42 3.43 4.95 -2.85
C GLU A 42 3.86 4.19 -4.11
N LEU A 43 2.94 3.62 -4.91
CA LEU A 43 3.32 2.88 -6.13
C LEU A 43 4.01 3.73 -7.18
N PRO A 44 3.56 4.96 -7.51
CA PRO A 44 4.25 5.80 -8.50
C PRO A 44 5.70 6.11 -8.11
N ARG A 45 6.00 6.17 -6.81
CA ARG A 45 7.35 6.45 -6.27
C ARG A 45 8.33 5.31 -6.52
N VAL A 46 7.84 4.10 -6.78
CA VAL A 46 8.65 2.89 -7.04
C VAL A 46 8.48 2.37 -8.47
N GLY A 47 7.97 3.21 -9.38
CA GLY A 47 7.72 2.86 -10.78
C GLY A 47 6.57 1.87 -10.98
N GLY A 48 5.66 1.79 -10.02
CA GLY A 48 4.43 1.00 -10.12
C GLY A 48 3.26 1.81 -10.65
N ALA A 49 2.21 1.10 -11.05
CA ALA A 49 0.94 1.66 -11.50
C ALA A 49 -0.16 1.39 -10.47
N PHE A 50 -0.99 2.40 -10.25
CA PHE A 50 -2.19 2.33 -9.43
C PHE A 50 -3.40 2.65 -10.30
#